data_AF-A0A7U3GQS2-F1
#
_entry.id   AF-A0A7U3GQS2-F1
#
_cell.length_a   1.000
_cell.length_b   1.000
_cell.length_c   1.000
_cell.angle_alpha   90.00
_cell.angle_beta   90.00
_cell.angle_gamma   90.00
#
_symmetry.space_group_name_H-M   'P 1'
#
loop_
_entity.id
_entity.type
_entity.pdbx_description
1 polymer ?
#
loop_
_entity_poly.entity_id
_entity_poly.type
_entity_poly.pdbx_seq_one_letter_code
_entity_poly.pdbx_strand_id
1 'polypeptide(L)'
;MANSNSGSPFAIWHGTERVNIDWHPTVDESKCTGCGLCVVTCGEKRNVFGFDLVKNKSVVMFPENCMVGCNNCGVACLWNAISFPDLSYLKEVVERIPAGQIQKEFQKKISDNPSLIAAPSNASVPKQ
;
A
#
# COMPACT_ATOMS: atom_id res chain seq x y z
N MET A 1 30.92 -13.70 -6.20
CA MET A 1 29.86 -14.20 -5.30
C MET A 1 28.63 -13.34 -5.52
N ALA A 2 27.64 -13.83 -6.25
CA ALA A 2 26.40 -13.10 -6.51
C ALA A 2 25.57 -13.09 -5.23
N ASN A 3 25.37 -11.92 -4.62
CA ASN A 3 24.53 -11.78 -3.43
C ASN A 3 23.09 -11.56 -3.91
N SER A 4 22.41 -12.66 -4.17
CA SER A 4 21.01 -12.74 -4.60
C SER A 4 20.08 -12.47 -3.42
N ASN A 5 19.78 -11.20 -3.16
CA ASN A 5 18.64 -10.82 -2.32
C ASN A 5 17.37 -10.81 -3.18
N SER A 6 16.78 -11.98 -3.37
CA SER A 6 15.51 -12.21 -4.06
C SER A 6 14.30 -11.97 -3.14
N GLY A 7 14.18 -10.76 -2.58
CA GLY A 7 13.02 -10.34 -1.78
C GLY A 7 12.34 -9.13 -2.43
N SER A 8 11.00 -9.13 -2.51
CA SER A 8 10.26 -7.93 -2.95
C SER A 8 10.67 -6.73 -2.10
N PRO A 9 10.87 -5.52 -2.68
CA PRO A 9 11.18 -4.31 -1.91
C PRO A 9 10.04 -3.92 -0.95
N PHE A 10 8.90 -4.59 -1.03
CA PHE A 10 7.73 -4.39 -0.20
C PHE A 10 7.50 -5.51 0.82
N ALA A 11 8.48 -6.40 1.03
CA ALA A 11 8.36 -7.55 1.93
C ALA A 11 8.11 -7.17 3.40
N ILE A 12 8.49 -5.95 3.82
CA ILE A 12 8.27 -5.42 5.17
C ILE A 12 7.40 -4.17 5.10
N TRP A 13 6.37 -4.13 5.94
CA TRP A 13 5.51 -2.98 6.16
C TRP A 13 5.58 -2.58 7.64
N HIS A 14 6.24 -1.46 7.93
CA HIS A 14 6.42 -0.90 9.29
C HIS A 14 6.90 -1.94 10.33
N GLY A 15 7.90 -2.74 9.98
CA GLY A 15 8.45 -3.77 10.88
C GLY A 15 7.65 -5.08 10.95
N THR A 16 6.57 -5.20 10.18
CA THR A 16 5.77 -6.42 10.04
C THR A 16 5.98 -7.04 8.66
N GLU A 17 6.01 -8.37 8.57
CA GLU A 17 6.08 -9.07 7.28
C GLU A 17 4.80 -8.86 6.48
N ARG A 18 4.96 -8.42 5.23
CA ARG A 18 3.86 -8.05 4.34
C ARG A 18 2.93 -9.22 4.02
N VAL A 19 3.49 -10.43 3.91
CA VAL A 19 2.76 -11.67 3.63
C VAL A 19 1.73 -12.04 4.71
N ASN A 20 1.85 -11.48 5.92
CA ASN A 20 0.94 -11.74 7.04
C ASN A 20 -0.21 -10.72 7.12
N ILE A 21 -0.38 -9.88 6.09
CA ILE A 21 -1.39 -8.82 6.03
C ILE A 21 -2.31 -9.07 4.84
N ASP A 22 -3.57 -9.41 5.12
CA ASP A 22 -4.57 -9.58 4.07
C ASP A 22 -5.13 -8.21 3.62
N TRP A 23 -4.35 -7.53 2.78
CA TRP A 23 -4.76 -6.29 2.13
C TRP A 23 -4.28 -6.24 0.69
N HIS A 24 -5.15 -6.51 -0.27
CA HIS A 24 -4.86 -6.34 -1.69
C HIS A 24 -6.17 -6.17 -2.47
N PRO A 25 -6.12 -5.65 -3.71
CA PRO A 25 -7.31 -5.59 -4.54
C PRO A 25 -7.75 -6.99 -4.99
N THR A 26 -9.03 -7.13 -5.29
CA THR A 26 -9.61 -8.24 -6.04
C THR A 26 -10.33 -7.68 -7.26
N VAL A 27 -10.20 -8.33 -8.42
CA VAL A 27 -10.86 -7.90 -9.68
C VAL A 27 -12.05 -8.81 -9.98
N ASP A 28 -13.23 -8.22 -10.10
CA ASP A 28 -14.44 -8.87 -10.58
C ASP A 28 -14.46 -8.86 -12.12
N GLU A 29 -14.13 -10.01 -12.74
CA GLU A 29 -14.07 -10.15 -14.21
C GLU A 29 -15.40 -9.82 -14.90
N SER A 30 -16.54 -9.97 -14.21
CA SER A 30 -17.87 -9.71 -14.77
C SER A 30 -18.15 -8.22 -14.96
N LYS A 31 -17.53 -7.37 -14.14
CA LYS A 31 -17.65 -5.89 -14.19
C LYS A 31 -16.46 -5.24 -14.88
N CYS A 32 -15.30 -5.91 -14.91
CA CYS A 32 -14.10 -5.37 -15.53
C CYS A 32 -14.31 -5.19 -17.04
N THR A 33 -14.19 -3.96 -17.54
CA THR A 33 -14.36 -3.67 -18.98
C THR A 33 -13.07 -3.81 -19.78
N GLY A 34 -11.94 -4.09 -19.12
CA GLY A 34 -10.63 -4.13 -19.77
C GLY A 34 -10.00 -2.76 -20.02
N CYS A 35 -10.49 -1.68 -19.41
CA CYS A 35 -9.98 -0.32 -19.66
C CYS A 35 -8.53 -0.09 -19.20
N GLY A 36 -7.97 -0.96 -18.37
CA GLY A 36 -6.57 -0.87 -17.92
C GLY A 36 -6.26 0.29 -16.96
N LEU A 37 -7.24 1.10 -16.55
CA LEU A 37 -7.00 2.27 -15.69
C LEU A 37 -6.32 1.89 -14.36
N CYS A 38 -6.69 0.76 -13.76
CA CYS A 38 -6.05 0.28 -12.54
C CYS A 38 -4.58 -0.12 -12.74
N VAL A 39 -4.22 -0.59 -13.94
CA VAL A 39 -2.84 -0.97 -14.29
C VAL A 39 -1.93 0.26 -14.32
N VAL A 40 -2.41 1.38 -14.88
CA VAL A 40 -1.62 2.62 -14.99
C VAL A 40 -1.72 3.52 -13.76
N THR A 41 -2.83 3.48 -13.02
CA THR A 41 -3.05 4.36 -11.85
C THR A 41 -2.46 3.78 -10.57
N CYS A 42 -2.38 2.46 -10.44
CA CYS A 42 -1.73 1.84 -9.29
C CYS A 42 -0.23 2.11 -9.41
N GLY A 43 0.33 2.86 -8.46
CA GLY A 43 1.67 3.48 -8.57
C GLY A 43 2.70 2.56 -9.22
N GLU A 44 3.35 3.06 -10.27
CA GLU A 44 4.20 2.30 -11.21
C GLU A 44 5.29 1.46 -10.53
N LYS A 45 5.78 1.89 -9.37
CA LYS A 45 6.82 1.16 -8.62
C LYS A 45 6.32 -0.15 -8.00
N ARG A 46 5.02 -0.32 -7.79
CA ARG A 46 4.45 -1.48 -7.08
C ARG A 46 4.01 -2.60 -8.01
N ASN A 47 3.63 -2.32 -9.25
CA ASN A 47 3.23 -3.32 -10.24
C ASN A 47 2.22 -4.36 -9.68
N VAL A 48 1.18 -3.92 -8.96
CA VAL A 48 0.21 -4.85 -8.34
C VAL A 48 -0.62 -5.59 -9.39
N PHE A 49 -0.98 -4.89 -10.47
CA PHE A 49 -1.82 -5.39 -11.55
C PHE A 49 -0.99 -5.80 -12.77
N GLY A 50 -1.51 -6.78 -13.50
CA GLY A 50 -1.18 -7.06 -14.88
C GLY A 50 -2.43 -7.02 -15.76
N PHE A 51 -2.31 -7.50 -16.99
CA PHE A 51 -3.40 -7.52 -17.96
C PHE A 51 -3.40 -8.83 -18.76
N ASP A 52 -4.53 -9.54 -18.73
CA ASP A 52 -4.77 -10.70 -19.57
C ASP A 52 -5.25 -10.21 -20.95
N LEU A 53 -4.38 -10.36 -21.96
CA LEU A 53 -4.66 -9.94 -23.34
C LEU A 53 -5.70 -10.82 -24.05
N VAL A 54 -5.85 -12.09 -23.64
CA VAL A 54 -6.80 -13.02 -24.25
C VAL A 54 -8.21 -12.73 -23.74
N LYS A 55 -8.36 -12.55 -22.43
CA LYS A 55 -9.65 -12.21 -21.82
C LYS A 55 -10.01 -10.72 -21.94
N ASN A 56 -9.03 -9.86 -22.23
CA ASN A 56 -9.12 -8.41 -22.17
C ASN A 56 -9.56 -7.93 -20.76
N LYS A 57 -8.87 -8.42 -19.72
CA LYS A 57 -9.19 -8.14 -18.31
C LYS A 57 -7.93 -7.78 -17.52
N SER A 58 -8.06 -6.85 -16.58
CA SER A 58 -7.03 -6.62 -15.58
C SER A 58 -6.97 -7.79 -14.60
N VAL A 59 -5.77 -8.15 -14.17
CA VAL A 59 -5.53 -9.24 -13.21
C VAL A 59 -4.62 -8.75 -12.10
N VAL A 60 -4.75 -9.32 -10.89
CA VAL A 60 -3.83 -9.02 -9.79
C VAL A 60 -2.67 -10.01 -9.86
N MET A 61 -1.47 -9.53 -10.18
CA MET A 61 -0.29 -10.40 -10.33
C MET A 61 0.57 -10.42 -9.08
N PHE A 62 0.67 -9.30 -8.37
CA PHE A 62 1.55 -9.14 -7.21
C PHE A 62 0.79 -8.51 -6.04
N PRO A 63 -0.11 -9.26 -5.38
CA PRO A 63 -0.97 -8.73 -4.30
C PRO A 63 -0.13 -8.14 -3.14
N GLU A 64 0.98 -8.79 -2.80
CA GLU A 64 1.88 -8.37 -1.71
C GLU A 64 2.58 -7.03 -1.98
N ASN A 65 2.65 -6.59 -3.24
CA ASN A 65 3.20 -5.27 -3.53
C ASN A 65 2.21 -4.14 -3.24
N CYS A 66 0.93 -4.46 -3.00
CA CYS A 66 -0.09 -3.48 -2.66
C CYS A 66 0.28 -2.75 -1.35
N MET A 67 0.12 -1.42 -1.35
CA MET A 67 0.31 -0.62 -0.15
C MET A 67 -0.84 -0.88 0.81
N VAL A 68 -0.54 -1.40 2.00
CA VAL A 68 -1.52 -1.63 3.06
C VAL A 68 -2.27 -0.34 3.37
N GLY A 69 -3.60 -0.39 3.35
CA GLY A 69 -4.50 0.76 3.55
C GLY A 69 -4.75 1.65 2.34
N CYS A 70 -4.04 1.46 1.21
CA CYS A 70 -4.35 2.17 -0.02
C CYS A 70 -5.45 1.44 -0.80
N ASN A 71 -6.48 2.18 -1.24
CA ASN A 71 -7.58 1.67 -2.06
C ASN A 71 -7.82 2.49 -3.35
N ASN A 72 -6.84 3.32 -3.76
CA ASN A 72 -7.03 4.30 -4.82
C ASN A 72 -7.44 3.68 -6.18
N CYS A 73 -6.95 2.49 -6.51
CA CYS A 73 -7.38 1.78 -7.73
C CYS A 73 -8.84 1.29 -7.65
N GLY A 74 -9.35 1.01 -6.44
CA GLY A 74 -10.78 0.74 -6.21
C GLY A 74 -11.63 1.97 -6.48
N VAL A 75 -11.23 3.12 -5.92
CA VAL A 75 -11.89 4.42 -6.15
C VAL A 75 -11.84 4.83 -7.62
N ALA A 76 -10.70 4.63 -8.29
CA ALA A 76 -10.53 4.97 -9.71
C ALA A 76 -11.34 4.06 -10.65
N CYS A 77 -11.76 2.87 -10.20
CA CYS A 77 -12.52 1.96 -11.02
C CYS A 77 -13.98 2.42 -11.17
N LEU A 78 -14.26 3.16 -12.25
CA LEU A 78 -15.60 3.69 -12.55
C LEU A 78 -16.68 2.60 -12.78
N TRP A 79 -16.27 1.34 -12.88
CA TRP A 79 -17.15 0.18 -13.08
C TRP A 79 -17.33 -0.67 -11.82
N ASN A 80 -16.79 -0.24 -10.67
CA ASN A 80 -16.85 -0.97 -9.40
C ASN A 80 -16.38 -2.43 -9.52
N ALA A 81 -15.38 -2.67 -10.38
CA ALA A 81 -14.81 -4.00 -10.63
C ALA A 81 -13.68 -4.35 -9.66
N ILE A 82 -13.28 -3.42 -8.78
CA ILE A 82 -12.19 -3.64 -7.82
C ILE A 82 -12.74 -3.51 -6.41
N SER A 83 -12.48 -4.52 -5.58
CA SER A 83 -12.81 -4.53 -4.16
C SER A 83 -11.55 -4.76 -3.31
N PHE A 84 -11.67 -4.47 -2.02
CA PHE A 84 -10.63 -4.68 -1.01
C PHE A 84 -11.25 -5.36 0.22
N PRO A 85 -10.44 -5.97 1.10
CA PRO A 85 -10.87 -6.37 2.43
C PRO A 85 -11.47 -5.21 3.22
N ASP A 86 -12.22 -5.53 4.28
CA ASP A 86 -12.82 -4.51 5.13
C ASP A 86 -11.73 -3.69 5.84
N LEU A 87 -11.87 -2.37 5.83
CA LEU A 87 -10.89 -1.45 6.43
C LEU A 87 -10.75 -1.62 7.94
N SER A 88 -11.77 -2.15 8.64
CA SER A 88 -11.72 -2.35 10.08
C SER A 88 -10.61 -3.33 10.50
N TYR A 89 -10.29 -4.33 9.68
CA TYR A 89 -9.20 -5.27 9.90
C TYR A 89 -7.84 -4.57 10.08
N LEU A 90 -7.62 -3.44 9.41
CA LEU A 90 -6.33 -2.74 9.48
C LEU A 90 -6.02 -2.19 10.88
N LYS A 91 -7.02 -1.99 11.75
CA LYS A 91 -6.78 -1.61 13.15
C LYS A 91 -5.98 -2.69 13.87
N GLU A 92 -6.41 -3.95 13.73
CA GLU A 92 -5.73 -5.12 14.30
C GLU A 92 -4.34 -5.33 13.67
N VAL A 93 -4.17 -5.01 12.38
CA VAL A 93 -2.86 -5.04 11.73
C VAL A 93 -1.91 -4.01 12.36
N VAL A 94 -2.38 -2.79 12.61
CA VAL A 94 -1.57 -1.72 13.22
C VAL A 94 -1.18 -2.06 14.66
N GLU A 95 -2.05 -2.71 15.41
CA GLU A 95 -1.75 -3.17 16.79
C GLU A 95 -0.63 -4.22 16.84
N ARG A 96 -0.41 -4.97 15.74
CA ARG A 96 0.68 -5.96 15.63
C ARG A 96 2.04 -5.34 15.27
N ILE A 97 2.09 -4.05 14.94
CA ILE A 97 3.33 -3.35 14.63
C ILE A 97 4.22 -3.30 15.88
N PRO A 98 5.54 -3.58 15.77
CA PRO A 98 6.43 -3.51 16.94
C PRO A 98 6.35 -2.15 17.65
N ALA A 99 6.28 -2.20 18.98
CA ALA A 99 6.12 -1.00 19.80
C ALA A 99 7.19 0.06 19.49
N GLY A 100 6.76 1.30 19.27
CA GLY A 100 7.65 2.41 18.94
C GLY A 100 8.21 2.43 17.50
N GLN A 101 7.95 1.41 16.68
CA GLN A 101 8.43 1.35 15.29
C GLN A 101 7.93 2.53 14.46
N ILE A 102 6.62 2.81 14.50
CA ILE A 102 6.02 3.96 13.80
C ILE A 102 6.62 5.28 14.29
N GLN A 103 6.76 5.45 15.60
CA GLN A 103 7.33 6.67 16.17
C GLN A 103 8.78 6.88 15.70
N LYS A 104 9.58 5.81 15.68
CA LYS A 104 10.96 5.84 15.18
C LYS A 104 11.02 6.24 13.71
N GLU A 105 10.19 5.64 12.86
CA GLU A 105 10.12 5.98 11.42
C GLU A 105 9.66 7.42 11.19
N PHE A 106 8.65 7.87 11.95
CA PHE A 106 8.15 9.24 11.90
C PHE A 106 9.25 10.24 12.27
N GLN A 107 9.90 10.07 13.43
CA GLN A 107 10.97 10.95 13.90
C GLN A 107 12.13 11.01 12.89
N LYS A 108 12.53 9.85 12.34
CA LYS A 108 13.55 9.80 11.29
C LYS A 108 13.13 10.61 10.06
N LYS A 109 11.89 10.44 9.58
CA LYS A 109 11.40 11.10 8.36
C LYS A 109 11.36 12.62 8.49
N ILE A 110 10.91 13.15 9.63
CA ILE A 110 10.89 14.61 9.87
C ILE A 110 12.29 15.17 10.16
N SER A 111 13.19 14.38 10.76
CA SER A 111 14.59 14.75 10.95
C SER A 111 15.36 14.83 9.62
N ASP A 112 15.14 13.85 8.72
CA ASP A 112 15.78 13.80 7.41
C ASP A 112 15.20 14.84 6.44
N ASN A 113 13.94 15.22 6.62
CA ASN A 113 13.28 16.23 5.80
C ASN A 113 12.47 17.22 6.66
N PRO A 114 13.13 18.25 7.23
CA PRO A 114 12.47 19.26 8.05
C PRO A 114 11.37 20.06 7.33
N SER A 115 11.34 20.07 6.00
CA SER A 115 10.25 20.74 5.24
C SER A 115 8.88 20.08 5.43
N LEU A 116 8.84 18.86 5.98
CA LEU A 116 7.60 18.16 6.34
C LEU A 116 7.01 18.63 7.68
N ILE A 117 7.66 19.57 8.37
CA ILE A 117 7.20 20.14 9.64
C ILE A 117 6.47 21.46 9.34
N ALA A 118 5.16 21.49 9.56
CA ALA A 118 4.32 22.65 9.23
C ALA A 118 4.59 23.90 10.09
N ALA A 119 5.13 23.75 11.31
CA ALA A 119 5.49 24.86 12.18
C ALA A 119 6.83 24.57 12.90
N PRO A 120 7.80 25.51 12.93
CA PRO A 120 9.04 25.32 13.66
C PRO A 120 8.75 25.14 15.17
N SER A 121 9.61 24.39 15.85
CA SER A 121 9.53 23.86 17.22
C SER A 121 9.27 24.86 18.37
N ASN A 122 8.94 26.12 18.09
CA ASN A 122 8.66 27.15 19.10
C ASN A 122 7.17 27.34 19.41
N ALA A 123 6.27 26.57 18.79
CA ALA A 123 4.90 26.46 19.27
C ALA A 123 4.89 25.54 20.51
N SER A 124 4.76 26.14 21.69
CA SER A 124 4.54 25.43 22.95
C SER A 124 3.46 24.37 22.79
N VAL A 125 3.87 23.09 22.87
CA VAL A 125 2.97 21.94 22.94
C VAL A 125 1.98 22.18 24.08
N PRO A 126 0.66 22.14 23.85
CA PRO A 126 -0.30 22.22 24.94
C PRO A 126 -0.09 20.98 25.83
N LYS A 127 0.32 21.21 27.08
CA LYS A 127 0.33 20.17 28.11
C LYS A 127 -1.12 19.69 28.29
N GLN A 128 -1.37 18.42 28.02
CA GLN A 128 -2.49 17.70 28.63
C GLN A 128 -2.21 17.52 30.11
#